data_AF-A0A970G235-F1
#
_entry.id   AF-A0A970G235-F1
#
_cell.length_a   1.000
_cell.length_b   1.000
_cell.length_c   1.000
_cell.angle_alpha   90.00
_cell.angle_beta   90.00
_cell.angle_gamma   90.00
#
_symmetry.space_group_name_H-M   'P 1'
#
loop_
_entity.id
_entity.type
_entity.pdbx_description
1 polymer ?
#
loop_
_entity_poly.entity_id
_entity_poly.type
_entity_poly.pdbx_seq_one_letter_code
_entity_poly.pdbx_strand_id
1 'polypeptide(L)'
;MIKTVIQQRLVFHQAALEKLQAAYLALVEGGVQSYTIDDRSLTRFDLPRLMEEIRTEERVVDELTSLLNGGKRRRAFAILPRDW
;
A
#
# COMPACT_ATOMS: atom_id res chain seq x y z
N MET A 1 -17.07 11.60 -11.50
CA MET A 1 -16.45 10.27 -11.34
C MET A 1 -17.35 9.44 -10.44
N ILE A 2 -17.83 8.28 -10.90
CA ILE A 2 -18.88 7.50 -10.21
C ILE A 2 -18.24 6.83 -8.98
N LYS A 3 -18.74 7.09 -7.76
CA LYS A 3 -18.18 6.55 -6.49
C LYS A 3 -17.98 5.04 -6.51
N THR A 4 -18.82 4.32 -7.27
CA THR A 4 -18.74 2.86 -7.45
C THR A 4 -17.42 2.40 -8.07
N VAL A 5 -16.86 3.17 -9.02
CA VAL A 5 -15.59 2.84 -9.67
C VAL A 5 -14.42 2.99 -8.69
N ILE A 6 -14.46 3.99 -7.82
CA ILE A 6 -13.43 4.20 -6.78
C ILE A 6 -13.47 3.06 -5.77
N GLN A 7 -14.66 2.62 -5.36
CA GLN A 7 -14.82 1.47 -4.45
C GLN A 7 -14.30 0.17 -5.08
N GLN A 8 -14.62 -0.09 -6.35
CA GLN A 8 -14.10 -1.27 -7.05
C GLN A 8 -12.57 -1.28 -7.13
N ARG A 9 -11.96 -0.12 -7.42
CA ARG A 9 -10.49 0.02 -7.40
C ARG A 9 -9.91 -0.20 -6.02
N LEU A 10 -10.54 0.35 -4.99
CA LEU A 10 -10.09 0.19 -3.61
C LEU A 10 -10.11 -1.28 -3.19
N VAL A 11 -11.17 -2.02 -3.52
CA VAL A 11 -11.26 -3.47 -3.24
C VAL A 11 -10.16 -4.25 -3.98
N PHE A 12 -9.89 -3.90 -5.24
CA PHE A 12 -8.80 -4.52 -6.00
C PHE A 12 -7.43 -4.31 -5.35
N HIS A 13 -7.10 -3.06 -5.00
CA HIS A 13 -5.81 -2.72 -4.38
C HIS A 13 -5.66 -3.32 -2.97
N GLN A 14 -6.75 -3.40 -2.19
CA GLN A 14 -6.74 -4.09 -0.90
C GLN A 14 -6.44 -5.58 -1.06
N ALA A 15 -7.11 -6.26 -1.99
CA ALA A 15 -6.85 -7.68 -2.26
C ALA A 15 -5.43 -7.93 -2.77
N ALA A 16 -4.89 -7.03 -3.59
CA ALA A 16 -3.49 -7.09 -4.03
C ALA A 16 -2.53 -6.92 -2.84
N LEU A 17 -2.77 -5.92 -1.98
CA LEU A 17 -1.95 -5.64 -0.80
C LEU A 17 -1.92 -6.84 0.16
N GLU A 18 -3.06 -7.46 0.43
CA GLU A 18 -3.15 -8.66 1.29
C GLU A 18 -2.27 -9.81 0.76
N LYS A 19 -2.30 -10.06 -0.56
CA LYS A 19 -1.43 -11.08 -1.18
C LYS A 19 0.06 -10.74 -1.01
N LEU A 20 0.44 -9.47 -1.18
CA LEU A 20 1.83 -9.02 -1.03
C LEU A 20 2.30 -9.16 0.42
N GLN A 21 1.46 -8.77 1.39
CA GLN A 21 1.76 -8.89 2.82
C GLN A 21 1.89 -10.34 3.26
N ALA A 22 1.01 -11.23 2.77
CA ALA A 22 1.09 -12.66 3.05
C ALA A 22 2.40 -13.28 2.52
N ALA A 23 2.80 -12.92 1.30
CA ALA A 23 4.07 -13.36 0.73
C ALA A 23 5.28 -12.83 1.52
N TYR A 24 5.25 -11.56 1.93
CA TYR A 24 6.29 -10.96 2.75
C TYR A 24 6.44 -11.69 4.08
N LEU A 25 5.34 -11.93 4.78
CA LEU A 25 5.34 -12.64 6.07
C LEU A 25 5.91 -14.06 5.93
N ALA A 26 5.45 -14.81 4.91
CA ALA A 26 5.93 -16.18 4.66
C ALA A 26 7.45 -16.25 4.41
N LEU A 27 8.01 -15.27 3.70
CA LEU A 27 9.44 -15.18 3.42
C LEU A 27 10.26 -14.72 4.64
N VAL A 28 9.71 -13.82 5.47
CA VAL A 28 10.37 -13.29 6.67
C VAL A 28 10.41 -14.32 7.79
N GLU A 29 9.29 -14.98 8.07
CA GLU A 29 9.21 -16.04 9.10
C GLU A 29 10.13 -17.23 8.76
N GLY A 30 10.60 -17.32 7.51
CA GLY A 30 11.57 -18.32 7.07
C GLY A 30 10.97 -19.71 6.86
N GLY A 31 9.64 -19.80 6.78
CA GLY A 31 8.94 -21.04 6.49
C GLY A 31 9.13 -21.53 5.06
N VAL A 32 9.52 -20.65 4.12
CA VAL A 32 9.67 -20.99 2.70
C VAL A 32 10.88 -20.28 2.08
N GLN A 33 11.62 -20.99 1.22
CA GLN A 33 12.75 -20.44 0.48
C GLN A 33 12.31 -19.53 -0.69
N SER A 34 11.17 -19.86 -1.30
CA SER A 34 10.53 -19.06 -2.34
C SER A 34 9.01 -19.13 -2.20
N TYR A 35 8.33 -18.03 -2.55
CA TYR A 35 6.88 -17.90 -2.51
C TYR A 35 6.37 -17.51 -3.89
N THR A 36 5.47 -18.31 -4.48
CA THR A 36 4.91 -18.03 -5.80
C THR A 36 3.61 -17.25 -5.68
N ILE A 37 3.57 -16.03 -6.22
CA ILE A 37 2.34 -15.26 -6.42
C ILE A 37 1.95 -15.39 -7.88
N ASP A 38 0.81 -16.00 -8.17
CA ASP A 38 0.27 -16.19 -9.52
C ASP A 38 1.33 -16.77 -10.49
N ASP A 39 2.00 -15.94 -11.31
CA ASP A 39 3.05 -16.37 -12.26
C ASP A 39 4.49 -16.01 -11.84
N ARG A 40 4.68 -15.30 -10.72
CA ARG A 40 6.00 -14.84 -10.26
C ARG A 40 6.47 -15.58 -9.01
N SER A 41 7.69 -16.10 -9.04
CA SER A 41 8.36 -16.66 -7.87
C SER A 41 9.17 -15.58 -7.16
N LEU A 42 8.89 -15.36 -5.88
CA LEU A 42 9.59 -14.41 -5.02
C LEU A 42 10.56 -15.15 -4.11
N THR A 43 11.74 -14.58 -3.92
CA THR A 43 12.74 -15.09 -3.00
C THR A 43 13.00 -14.09 -1.88
N ARG A 44 13.77 -14.52 -0.86
CA ARG A 44 14.23 -13.61 0.20
C ARG A 44 15.03 -12.41 -0.34
N PHE A 45 15.69 -12.53 -1.48
CA PHE A 45 16.42 -11.42 -2.09
C PHE A 45 15.50 -10.33 -2.63
N ASP A 46 14.25 -10.66 -2.94
CA ASP A 46 13.25 -9.74 -3.47
C ASP A 46 12.50 -8.99 -2.36
N LEU A 47 12.76 -9.27 -1.08
CA LEU A 47 12.12 -8.61 0.07
C LEU A 47 12.17 -7.08 0.02
N PRO A 48 13.30 -6.42 -0.32
CA PRO A 48 13.35 -4.96 -0.41
C PRO A 48 12.41 -4.43 -1.51
N ARG A 49 12.36 -5.13 -2.66
CA ARG A 49 11.49 -4.76 -3.77
C ARG A 49 10.01 -4.96 -3.42
N LEU A 50 9.69 -6.06 -2.75
CA LEU A 50 8.35 -6.36 -2.27
C LEU A 50 7.87 -5.31 -1.26
N MET A 51 8.76 -4.84 -0.38
CA MET A 51 8.45 -3.79 0.60
C MET A 51 8.14 -2.45 -0.07
N GLU A 52 8.87 -2.08 -1.11
CA GLU A 52 8.58 -0.86 -1.90
C GLU A 52 7.27 -0.98 -2.70
N GLU A 53 6.96 -2.17 -3.21
CA GLU A 53 5.67 -2.45 -3.87
C GLU A 53 4.51 -2.32 -2.88
N ILE A 54 4.63 -2.91 -1.68
CA ILE A 54 3.66 -2.78 -0.57
C ILE A 54 3.43 -1.30 -0.23
N ARG A 55 4.50 -0.51 -0.03
CA ARG A 55 4.39 0.92 0.27
C ARG A 55 3.68 1.71 -0.83
N THR A 56 3.93 1.35 -2.08
CA THR A 56 3.28 1.98 -3.24
C THR A 56 1.79 1.68 -3.22
N GLU A 57 1.41 0.43 -2.99
CA GLU A 57 0.01 0.00 -2.91
C GLU A 57 -0.73 0.61 -1.71
N GLU A 58 -0.11 0.65 -0.53
CA GLU A 58 -0.65 1.33 0.65
C GLU A 58 -0.96 2.80 0.36
N ARG A 59 -0.04 3.50 -0.32
CA ARG A 59 -0.25 4.90 -0.71
C ARG A 59 -1.44 5.07 -1.66
N VAL A 60 -1.63 4.15 -2.60
CA VAL A 60 -2.77 4.17 -3.53
C VAL A 60 -4.07 3.92 -2.77
N VAL A 61 -4.10 2.95 -1.86
CA VAL A 61 -5.27 2.68 -1.01
C VAL A 61 -5.62 3.90 -0.15
N ASP A 62 -4.63 4.55 0.46
CA ASP A 62 -4.82 5.77 1.25
C ASP A 62 -5.38 6.93 0.43
N GLU A 63 -4.88 7.11 -0.80
CA GLU A 63 -5.38 8.12 -1.73
C GLU A 63 -6.82 7.84 -2.15
N LEU A 64 -7.14 6.60 -2.55
CA LEU A 64 -8.49 6.19 -2.93
C LEU A 64 -9.46 6.32 -1.76
N THR A 65 -9.04 5.95 -0.54
CA THR A 65 -9.83 6.11 0.69
C THR A 65 -10.07 7.59 0.99
N SER A 66 -9.04 8.43 0.82
CA SER A 66 -9.15 9.88 0.99
C SER A 66 -10.10 10.52 -0.02
N LEU A 67 -10.07 10.07 -1.28
CA LEU A 67 -10.98 10.52 -2.33
C LEU A 67 -12.42 10.07 -2.04
N LEU A 68 -12.61 8.85 -1.53
CA LEU A 68 -13.93 8.33 -1.15
C LEU A 68 -14.52 9.11 0.03
N ASN A 69 -13.69 9.43 1.03
CA ASN A 69 -14.06 10.22 2.21
C ASN A 69 -14.20 11.72 1.94
N GLY A 70 -14.08 12.16 0.68
CA GLY A 70 -14.37 13.54 0.28
C GLY A 70 -13.24 14.53 0.52
N GLY A 71 -11.98 14.09 0.49
CA GLY A 71 -10.80 14.95 0.45
C GLY A 71 -10.62 15.80 1.70
N LYS A 72 -9.79 15.35 2.65
CA LYS A 72 -9.36 16.19 3.78
C LYS A 72 -8.59 17.39 3.21
N ARG A 73 -9.24 18.57 3.13
CA ARG A 73 -8.57 19.85 2.88
C ARG A 73 -7.45 19.97 3.92
N ARG A 74 -6.19 19.81 3.51
CA ARG A 74 -5.06 20.05 4.42
C ARG A 74 -5.09 21.54 4.76
N ARG A 75 -5.46 21.86 6.00
CA ARG A 75 -5.39 23.23 6.53
C ARG A 75 -3.91 23.57 6.63
N ALA A 76 -3.41 24.50 5.83
CA ALA A 76 -2.05 24.99 5.96
C ALA A 76 -1.95 25.71 7.31
N PHE A 77 -1.09 25.21 8.20
CA PHE A 77 -0.70 25.93 9.40
C PHE A 77 0.57 26.72 9.07
N ALA A 78 0.51 28.05 9.13
CA ALA A 78 1.71 28.87 9.07
C ALA A 78 2.45 28.71 10.41
N ILE A 79 3.71 28.26 10.35
CA ILE A 79 4.60 28.30 11.50
C ILE A 79 5.09 29.74 11.59
N LEU A 80 4.58 30.51 12.56
CA LEU A 80 5.17 31.80 12.90
C LEU A 80 6.53 31.54 13.56
N PRO A 81 7.65 32.04 13.01
CA PRO A 81 8.93 31.99 13.71
C PRO A 81 8.76 32.69 15.04
N ARG A 82 9.04 31.96 16.14
CA ARG A 82 9.16 32.58 17.45
C ARG A 82 10.63 32.92 17.63
N ASP A 83 10.95 34.17 17.32
CA ASP A 83 12.25 34.74 17.64
C ASP A 83 12.44 34.72 19.17
N TRP A 84 13.60 34.25 19.61
CA TRP A 84 14.11 34.32 20.97
C TRP A 84 15.36 35.21 20.99
#